data_AF-A0A2V9TWV3-F1
#
_entry.id   AF-A0A2V9TWV3-F1
#
_cell.length_a   1.000
_cell.length_b   1.000
_cell.length_c   1.000
_cell.angle_alpha   90.00
_cell.angle_beta   90.00
_cell.angle_gamma   90.00
#
_symmetry.space_group_name_H-M   'P 1'
#
loop_
_entity.id
_entity.type
_entity.pdbx_description
1 polymer ?
#
loop_
_entity_poly.entity_id
_entity_poly.type
_entity_poly.pdbx_seq_one_letter_code
_entity_poly.pdbx_strand_id
1 'polypeptide(L)'
;MAPTDTKTAHTFSRHVAPFAPLVLALLLSRAVLPSGEEPPETTGAVAAAKCDDEVDNFQACHERFPTGCTQAGKYDAYVNLLKNQLIDPSSTEPTGFLNLQNFEAKDTSVPDGMKKGRHIDFKDDLAKLGEGQTFAAVGFLYYAFPSGVESSNCQLPKDDEEGTNVDYHIGIGFDKDTAKRLRDHPELVKNKKSIPKPLQQASVIVEMTPHFRFHFENDIWTVDNLQKAIGRQVRVVGQLILDSEHYTSGQDCAIAGTSSDRKSCWRASAWELHPVERFQVCNKSTNDCGREESTDWIELDSL
;
A
#
# COMPACT_ATOMS: atom_id res chain seq x y z
N MET A 1 -25.95 61.53 -53.28
CA MET A 1 -26.42 62.06 -51.97
C MET A 1 -26.71 60.87 -51.09
N ALA A 2 -25.77 60.55 -50.20
CA ALA A 2 -25.89 59.44 -49.25
C ALA A 2 -26.16 60.04 -47.86
N PRO A 3 -27.11 59.52 -47.08
CA PRO A 3 -27.20 59.81 -45.66
C PRO A 3 -26.41 58.78 -44.86
N THR A 4 -25.64 59.31 -43.91
CA THR A 4 -24.95 58.63 -42.81
C THR A 4 -25.94 57.90 -41.91
N ASP A 5 -25.68 56.63 -41.61
CA ASP A 5 -26.41 55.87 -40.59
C ASP A 5 -25.40 55.26 -39.62
N THR A 6 -25.31 55.88 -38.44
CA THR A 6 -24.47 55.48 -37.32
C THR A 6 -25.23 54.46 -36.49
N LYS A 7 -24.83 53.18 -36.52
CA LYS A 7 -25.38 52.14 -35.63
C LYS A 7 -24.43 51.86 -34.46
N THR A 8 -24.93 52.19 -33.29
CA THR A 8 -24.44 51.92 -31.95
C THR A 8 -24.29 50.41 -31.71
N ALA A 9 -23.11 49.99 -31.22
CA ALA A 9 -22.86 48.64 -30.76
C ALA A 9 -23.53 48.42 -29.39
N HIS A 10 -24.45 47.46 -29.31
CA HIS A 10 -25.00 46.95 -28.05
C HIS A 10 -24.08 45.85 -27.51
N THR A 11 -23.34 46.16 -26.45
CA THR A 11 -22.58 45.19 -25.66
C THR A 11 -23.55 44.40 -24.78
N PHE A 12 -23.76 43.11 -25.09
CA PHE A 12 -24.40 42.17 -24.17
C PHE A 12 -23.40 41.78 -23.07
N SER A 13 -23.55 42.37 -21.88
CA SER A 13 -22.86 41.91 -20.68
C SER A 13 -23.64 40.72 -20.10
N ARG A 14 -23.12 39.50 -20.27
CA ARG A 14 -23.59 38.33 -19.50
C ARG A 14 -22.90 38.37 -18.14
N HIS A 15 -23.66 38.64 -17.09
CA HIS A 15 -23.22 38.39 -15.73
C HIS A 15 -23.16 36.88 -15.49
N VAL A 16 -21.95 36.33 -15.62
CA VAL A 16 -21.61 35.03 -15.06
C VAL A 16 -21.33 35.26 -13.59
N ALA A 17 -22.22 34.79 -12.72
CA ALA A 17 -21.95 34.74 -11.29
C ALA A 17 -20.71 33.85 -11.07
N PRO A 18 -19.70 34.30 -10.30
CA PRO A 18 -18.60 33.43 -9.94
C PRO A 18 -19.14 32.42 -8.91
N PHE A 19 -19.38 31.18 -9.36
CA PHE A 19 -19.34 30.06 -8.43
C PHE A 19 -17.91 29.94 -7.96
N ALA A 20 -17.64 30.45 -6.76
CA ALA A 20 -16.41 30.13 -6.05
C ALA A 20 -16.47 28.63 -5.70
N PRO A 21 -15.59 27.77 -6.24
CA PRO A 21 -15.35 26.51 -5.57
C PRO A 21 -14.69 26.86 -4.25
N LEU A 22 -15.32 26.48 -3.15
CA LEU A 22 -14.73 26.54 -1.82
C LEU A 22 -13.62 25.47 -1.79
N VAL A 23 -12.49 25.77 -2.42
CA VAL A 23 -11.28 24.95 -2.33
C VAL A 23 -10.71 25.23 -0.95
N LEU A 24 -11.06 24.36 0.01
CA LEU A 24 -10.27 24.23 1.23
C LEU A 24 -8.98 23.53 0.83
N ALA A 25 -8.04 24.30 0.27
CA ALA A 25 -6.66 23.86 0.07
C ALA A 25 -6.06 23.65 1.47
N LEU A 26 -6.06 22.41 1.94
CA LEU A 26 -5.14 21.99 2.98
C LEU A 26 -3.74 22.10 2.39
N LEU A 27 -3.04 23.14 2.80
CA LEU A 27 -1.60 23.30 2.57
C LEU A 27 -0.87 22.13 3.23
N LEU A 28 -0.72 21.01 2.54
CA LEU A 28 0.32 20.03 2.84
C LEU A 28 1.64 20.56 2.28
N SER A 29 2.12 21.64 2.92
CA SER A 29 3.49 22.09 2.76
C SER A 29 4.36 21.18 3.63
N ARG A 30 5.24 20.43 2.97
CA ARG A 30 6.42 19.72 3.50
C ARG A 30 6.76 20.08 4.96
N ALA A 31 6.55 19.13 5.86
CA ALA A 31 7.29 19.06 7.10
C ALA A 31 8.11 17.76 7.06
N VAL A 32 9.41 17.88 6.84
CA VAL A 32 10.37 16.86 7.27
C VAL A 32 10.31 16.90 8.79
N LEU A 33 9.64 15.93 9.42
CA LEU A 33 9.54 15.87 10.87
C LEU A 33 10.84 15.25 11.42
N PRO A 34 11.56 15.93 12.33
CA PRO A 34 12.62 15.29 13.10
C PRO A 34 11.99 14.25 14.04
N SER A 35 12.62 13.08 14.10
CA SER A 35 12.24 11.94 14.93
C SER A 35 11.82 12.35 16.36
N GLY A 36 10.54 12.13 16.71
CA GLY A 36 10.06 12.20 18.10
C GLY A 36 8.77 12.99 18.36
N GLU A 37 8.15 13.62 17.37
CA GLU A 37 6.82 14.25 17.51
C GLU A 37 5.73 13.36 16.92
N GLU A 38 4.59 13.25 17.64
CA GLU A 38 3.40 12.50 17.22
C GLU A 38 2.99 12.90 15.80
N PRO A 39 2.49 11.94 14.98
CA PRO A 39 2.02 12.25 13.64
C PRO A 39 1.01 13.40 13.72
N PRO A 40 1.03 14.34 12.75
CA PRO A 40 0.21 15.53 12.82
C PRO A 40 -1.25 15.12 13.03
N GLU A 41 -1.87 15.62 14.10
CA GLU A 41 -3.31 15.47 14.29
C GLU A 41 -4.02 16.09 13.09
N THR A 42 -4.36 15.26 12.10
CA THR A 42 -5.39 15.59 11.12
C THR A 42 -6.72 15.52 11.86
N THR A 43 -7.06 16.61 12.55
CA THR A 43 -8.36 16.84 13.21
C THR A 43 -9.52 17.00 12.22
N GLY A 44 -9.28 16.84 10.91
CA GLY A 44 -10.33 16.61 9.92
C GLY A 44 -10.55 15.11 9.73
N ALA A 45 -11.75 14.61 10.01
CA ALA A 45 -12.12 13.23 9.70
C ALA A 45 -11.81 12.94 8.21
N VAL A 46 -10.89 12.01 7.94
CA VAL A 46 -10.65 11.56 6.57
C VAL A 46 -11.94 10.92 6.07
N ALA A 47 -12.49 11.48 4.99
CA ALA A 47 -13.78 11.09 4.46
C ALA A 47 -13.61 10.38 3.11
N ALA A 48 -14.50 9.43 2.84
CA ALA A 48 -14.55 8.79 1.53
C ALA A 48 -14.93 9.81 0.45
N ALA A 49 -14.20 9.80 -0.66
CA ALA A 49 -14.37 10.69 -1.80
C ALA A 49 -14.93 9.96 -3.02
N LYS A 50 -15.75 10.66 -3.80
CA LYS A 50 -16.20 10.19 -5.11
C LYS A 50 -15.20 10.65 -6.18
N CYS A 51 -14.72 9.73 -7.01
CA CYS A 51 -13.88 10.08 -8.15
C CYS A 51 -14.65 10.96 -9.15
N ASP A 52 -13.94 11.88 -9.79
CA ASP A 52 -14.41 12.55 -11.00
C ASP A 52 -14.02 11.74 -12.26
N ASP A 53 -14.51 12.17 -13.43
CA ASP A 53 -14.28 11.48 -14.71
C ASP A 53 -12.85 11.73 -15.28
N GLU A 54 -12.02 12.50 -14.57
CA GLU A 54 -10.70 12.96 -15.03
C GLU A 54 -9.55 12.21 -14.34
N VAL A 55 -9.82 11.20 -13.51
CA VAL A 55 -8.80 10.31 -12.94
C VAL A 55 -8.50 9.17 -13.92
N ASP A 56 -7.42 9.32 -14.68
CA ASP A 56 -6.96 8.32 -15.66
C ASP A 56 -5.65 7.61 -15.26
N ASN A 57 -4.93 8.12 -14.26
CA ASN A 57 -3.71 7.55 -13.74
C ASN A 57 -3.50 7.88 -12.25
N PHE A 58 -2.56 7.20 -11.59
CA PHE A 58 -2.33 7.34 -10.15
C PHE A 58 -1.88 8.75 -9.75
N GLN A 59 -1.17 9.49 -10.61
CA GLN A 59 -0.75 10.87 -10.29
C GLN A 59 -1.96 11.79 -10.26
N ALA A 60 -2.83 11.71 -11.29
CA ALA A 60 -4.08 12.46 -11.33
C ALA A 60 -5.00 12.09 -10.15
N CYS A 61 -5.01 10.81 -9.77
CA CYS A 61 -5.68 10.31 -8.57
C CYS A 61 -5.18 11.03 -7.31
N HIS A 62 -3.88 10.96 -7.00
CA HIS A 62 -3.34 11.46 -5.74
C HIS A 62 -3.16 12.98 -5.67
N GLU A 63 -3.08 13.67 -6.81
CA GLU A 63 -3.12 15.13 -6.86
C GLU A 63 -4.48 15.68 -6.38
N ARG A 64 -5.58 14.97 -6.68
CA ARG A 64 -6.96 15.40 -6.40
C ARG A 64 -7.54 14.75 -5.15
N PHE A 65 -7.21 13.49 -4.95
CA PHE A 65 -7.68 12.62 -3.89
C PHE A 65 -6.45 12.02 -3.19
N PRO A 66 -5.83 12.75 -2.24
CA PRO A 66 -4.56 12.32 -1.63
C PRO A 66 -4.59 10.90 -1.06
N THR A 67 -5.76 10.47 -0.55
CA THR A 67 -6.00 9.11 -0.01
C THR A 67 -6.76 8.21 -1.00
N GLY A 68 -6.84 8.54 -2.28
CA GLY A 68 -7.63 7.81 -3.27
C GLY A 68 -9.13 8.08 -3.18
N CYS A 69 -9.90 7.47 -4.08
CA CYS A 69 -11.34 7.63 -4.21
C CYS A 69 -12.03 6.37 -4.77
N THR A 70 -13.36 6.38 -4.85
CA THR A 70 -14.12 5.35 -5.59
C THR A 70 -15.24 6.01 -6.39
N GLN A 71 -15.75 5.33 -7.42
CA GLN A 71 -16.92 5.80 -8.16
C GLN A 71 -18.18 5.90 -7.29
N ALA A 72 -18.27 5.07 -6.26
CA ALA A 72 -19.39 5.05 -5.32
C ALA A 72 -19.24 6.05 -4.16
N GLY A 73 -18.04 6.59 -3.92
CA GLY A 73 -17.72 7.35 -2.70
C GLY A 73 -17.86 6.53 -1.41
N LYS A 74 -17.58 5.22 -1.47
CA LYS A 74 -17.77 4.28 -0.34
C LYS A 74 -16.56 3.35 -0.20
N TYR A 75 -15.76 3.58 0.84
CA TYR A 75 -14.59 2.79 1.23
C TYR A 75 -14.15 3.22 2.64
N ASP A 76 -13.21 2.49 3.23
CA ASP A 76 -12.59 2.89 4.50
C ASP A 76 -11.48 3.93 4.21
N ALA A 77 -11.84 5.21 4.34
CA ALA A 77 -10.93 6.30 3.97
C ALA A 77 -9.73 6.42 4.91
N TYR A 78 -9.84 5.90 6.14
CA TYR A 78 -8.73 5.90 7.08
C TYR A 78 -7.69 4.81 6.73
N VAL A 79 -8.14 3.62 6.33
CA VAL A 79 -7.22 2.59 5.79
C VAL A 79 -6.47 3.12 4.58
N ASN A 80 -7.18 3.76 3.65
CA ASN A 80 -6.56 4.38 2.49
C ASN A 80 -5.55 5.50 2.86
N LEU A 81 -5.82 6.29 3.91
CA LEU A 81 -4.88 7.29 4.42
C LEU A 81 -3.57 6.61 4.82
N LEU A 82 -3.67 5.51 5.58
CA LEU A 82 -2.50 4.77 6.05
C LEU A 82 -1.74 4.12 4.87
N LYS A 83 -2.45 3.47 3.94
CA LYS A 83 -1.84 2.82 2.76
C LYS A 83 -1.06 3.80 1.87
N ASN A 84 -1.44 5.08 1.83
CA ASN A 84 -0.84 6.09 0.94
C ASN A 84 0.12 7.07 1.62
N GLN A 85 0.61 6.77 2.82
CA GLN A 85 1.61 7.63 3.49
C GLN A 85 2.91 7.71 2.68
N LEU A 86 3.50 8.90 2.59
CA LEU A 86 4.82 9.11 1.99
C LEU A 86 5.84 9.34 3.10
N ILE A 87 6.22 8.25 3.76
CA ILE A 87 7.26 8.24 4.80
C ILE A 87 8.62 8.22 4.11
N ASP A 88 9.51 9.16 4.44
CA ASP A 88 10.84 9.23 3.84
C ASP A 88 11.68 8.00 4.26
N PRO A 89 12.13 7.15 3.30
CA PRO A 89 12.93 5.95 3.60
C PRO A 89 14.21 6.22 4.40
N SER A 90 14.72 7.44 4.35
CA SER A 90 15.96 7.85 5.02
C SER A 90 15.75 8.38 6.44
N SER A 91 14.51 8.71 6.81
CA SER A 91 14.23 9.39 8.09
C SER A 91 13.87 8.47 9.24
N THR A 92 13.54 7.20 8.97
CA THR A 92 12.87 6.34 9.95
C THR A 92 13.56 4.99 10.09
N GLU A 93 14.20 4.77 11.24
CA GLU A 93 14.62 3.42 11.65
C GLU A 93 13.38 2.61 12.06
N PRO A 94 13.30 1.32 11.69
CA PRO A 94 12.16 0.49 12.05
C PRO A 94 12.06 0.33 13.57
N THR A 95 10.85 0.47 14.11
CA THR A 95 10.53 0.30 15.53
C THR A 95 10.91 -1.09 16.05
N GLY A 96 10.89 -2.10 15.17
CA GLY A 96 11.34 -3.44 15.47
C GLY A 96 11.28 -4.36 14.27
N PHE A 97 11.64 -5.62 14.51
CA PHE A 97 11.60 -6.69 13.52
C PHE A 97 10.42 -7.62 13.77
N LEU A 98 9.60 -7.84 12.74
CA LEU A 98 8.47 -8.75 12.76
C LEU A 98 8.83 -10.06 12.05
N ASN A 99 8.53 -11.16 12.71
CA ASN A 99 8.46 -12.50 12.11
C ASN A 99 6.99 -12.96 12.04
N LEU A 100 6.75 -14.14 11.46
CA LEU A 100 5.41 -14.72 11.34
C LEU A 100 4.63 -14.72 12.66
N GLN A 101 5.27 -15.17 13.75
CA GLN A 101 4.63 -15.23 15.06
C GLN A 101 4.24 -13.85 15.58
N ASN A 102 5.02 -12.81 15.27
CA ASN A 102 4.67 -11.44 15.65
C ASN A 102 3.42 -10.94 14.90
N PHE A 103 3.29 -11.25 13.61
CA PHE A 103 2.10 -10.92 12.83
C PHE A 103 0.87 -11.66 13.36
N GLU A 104 0.95 -12.99 13.50
CA GLU A 104 -0.16 -13.82 14.04
C GLU A 104 -0.59 -13.38 15.45
N ALA A 105 0.36 -13.01 16.32
CA ALA A 105 0.05 -12.49 17.64
C ALA A 105 -0.75 -11.17 17.58
N LYS A 106 -0.45 -10.30 16.60
CA LYS A 106 -1.20 -9.06 16.41
C LYS A 106 -2.63 -9.34 15.92
N ASP A 107 -2.86 -10.31 15.04
CA ASP A 107 -4.23 -10.69 14.62
C ASP A 107 -5.11 -11.11 15.80
N THR A 108 -4.52 -11.88 16.73
CA THR A 108 -5.22 -12.30 17.95
C THR A 108 -5.41 -11.18 18.98
N SER A 109 -4.73 -10.05 18.80
CA SER A 109 -4.82 -8.88 19.69
C SER A 109 -5.72 -7.77 19.15
N VAL A 110 -6.25 -7.92 17.93
CA VAL A 110 -7.19 -6.96 17.34
C VAL A 110 -8.44 -6.86 18.21
N PRO A 111 -8.93 -5.65 18.53
CA PRO A 111 -10.09 -5.48 19.41
C PRO A 111 -11.37 -6.14 18.89
N ASP A 112 -12.17 -6.66 19.82
CA ASP A 112 -13.48 -7.24 19.51
C ASP A 112 -14.39 -6.24 18.77
N GLY A 113 -15.09 -6.74 17.76
CA GLY A 113 -16.02 -5.95 16.95
C GLY A 113 -15.36 -5.21 15.78
N MET A 114 -14.05 -5.32 15.62
CA MET A 114 -13.34 -4.86 14.44
C MET A 114 -13.84 -5.58 13.18
N LYS A 115 -14.09 -4.81 12.12
CA LYS A 115 -14.56 -5.28 10.81
C LYS A 115 -14.36 -4.23 9.73
N LYS A 116 -14.41 -4.65 8.47
CA LYS A 116 -14.38 -3.78 7.29
C LYS A 116 -15.29 -2.55 7.44
N GLY A 117 -14.76 -1.37 7.13
CA GLY A 117 -15.47 -0.08 7.12
C GLY A 117 -15.68 0.53 8.51
N ARG A 118 -15.06 -0.03 9.56
CA ARG A 118 -15.08 0.51 10.92
C ARG A 118 -13.69 0.78 11.45
N HIS A 119 -12.66 0.78 10.62
CA HIS A 119 -11.27 0.83 11.08
C HIS A 119 -11.01 2.08 11.93
N ILE A 120 -11.54 3.24 11.52
CA ILE A 120 -11.43 4.50 12.26
C ILE A 120 -11.97 4.42 13.71
N ASP A 121 -12.98 3.59 13.98
CA ASP A 121 -13.56 3.43 15.31
C ASP A 121 -12.56 2.79 16.30
N PHE A 122 -11.55 2.10 15.78
CA PHE A 122 -10.55 1.35 16.55
C PHE A 122 -9.14 1.94 16.43
N LYS A 123 -8.97 3.10 15.78
CA LYS A 123 -7.66 3.69 15.47
C LYS A 123 -6.70 3.77 16.67
N ASP A 124 -7.22 4.15 17.85
CA ASP A 124 -6.40 4.34 19.04
C ASP A 124 -5.98 3.00 19.66
N ASP A 125 -6.78 1.96 19.49
CA ASP A 125 -6.44 0.62 19.96
C ASP A 125 -5.49 -0.08 18.99
N LEU A 126 -5.66 0.10 17.68
CA LEU A 126 -4.76 -0.41 16.66
C LEU A 126 -3.39 0.29 16.70
N ALA A 127 -3.36 1.60 16.98
CA ALA A 127 -2.12 2.34 17.20
C ALA A 127 -1.30 1.76 18.39
N LYS A 128 -1.95 1.28 19.46
CA LYS A 128 -1.25 0.59 20.56
C LYS A 128 -0.64 -0.74 20.13
N LEU A 129 -1.16 -1.36 19.07
CA LEU A 129 -0.58 -2.54 18.43
C LEU A 129 0.53 -2.18 17.43
N GLY A 130 0.87 -0.90 17.27
CA GLY A 130 1.92 -0.42 16.39
C GLY A 130 1.45 -0.06 14.97
N GLU A 131 0.14 0.00 14.71
CA GLU A 131 -0.36 0.51 13.44
C GLU A 131 0.12 1.94 13.18
N GLY A 132 0.50 2.24 11.93
CA GLY A 132 1.06 3.52 11.54
C GLY A 132 2.55 3.69 11.87
N GLN A 133 3.16 2.76 12.60
CA GLN A 133 4.61 2.78 12.86
C GLN A 133 5.35 1.98 11.79
N THR A 134 6.57 2.40 11.47
CA THR A 134 7.46 1.66 10.57
C THR A 134 8.06 0.44 11.29
N PHE A 135 7.97 -0.73 10.67
CA PHE A 135 8.59 -1.98 11.11
C PHE A 135 9.41 -2.60 9.98
N ALA A 136 10.32 -3.51 10.35
CA ALA A 136 11.04 -4.34 9.39
C ALA A 136 10.59 -5.80 9.48
N ALA A 137 10.56 -6.50 8.35
CA ALA A 137 10.40 -7.95 8.30
C ALA A 137 11.57 -8.56 7.51
N VAL A 138 12.17 -9.61 8.07
CA VAL A 138 13.21 -10.38 7.38
C VAL A 138 12.66 -11.77 7.13
N GLY A 139 12.50 -12.10 5.85
CA GLY A 139 11.89 -13.35 5.40
C GLY A 139 12.40 -13.71 4.02
N PHE A 140 11.61 -14.46 3.27
CA PHE A 140 11.91 -14.86 1.91
C PHE A 140 10.78 -14.41 0.99
N LEU A 141 11.15 -13.85 -0.16
CA LEU A 141 10.18 -13.47 -1.16
C LEU A 141 9.55 -14.72 -1.79
N TYR A 142 8.26 -14.95 -1.59
CA TYR A 142 7.56 -16.11 -2.15
C TYR A 142 6.95 -15.80 -3.51
N TYR A 143 6.34 -14.63 -3.67
CA TYR A 143 5.73 -14.19 -4.92
C TYR A 143 5.58 -12.68 -4.96
N ALA A 144 5.49 -12.12 -6.16
CA ALA A 144 5.17 -10.72 -6.41
C ALA A 144 4.42 -10.57 -7.73
N PHE A 145 3.38 -9.75 -7.75
CA PHE A 145 2.61 -9.41 -8.95
C PHE A 145 1.87 -8.08 -8.77
N PRO A 146 1.52 -7.36 -9.84
CA PRO A 146 0.67 -6.18 -9.70
C PRO A 146 -0.72 -6.60 -9.22
N SER A 147 -1.25 -5.85 -8.26
CA SER A 147 -2.49 -6.14 -7.55
C SER A 147 -3.73 -5.87 -8.42
N GLY A 148 -4.90 -5.87 -7.78
CA GLY A 148 -6.16 -5.52 -8.43
C GLY A 148 -6.49 -4.03 -8.29
N VAL A 149 -7.72 -3.69 -8.63
CA VAL A 149 -8.26 -2.35 -8.34
C VAL A 149 -8.40 -2.17 -6.84
N GLU A 150 -7.92 -1.05 -6.29
CA GLU A 150 -8.08 -0.68 -4.89
C GLU A 150 -8.58 0.75 -4.75
N SER A 151 -9.32 1.05 -3.67
CA SER A 151 -9.76 2.42 -3.39
C SER A 151 -8.58 3.35 -3.11
N SER A 152 -7.48 2.82 -2.55
CA SER A 152 -6.23 3.55 -2.30
C SER A 152 -5.69 4.16 -3.60
N ASN A 153 -5.86 3.47 -4.72
CA ASN A 153 -5.42 3.87 -6.07
C ASN A 153 -6.59 4.29 -6.98
N CYS A 154 -7.63 4.89 -6.42
CA CYS A 154 -8.80 5.40 -7.17
C CYS A 154 -9.55 4.36 -8.03
N GLN A 155 -9.45 3.08 -7.69
CA GLN A 155 -9.99 1.95 -8.47
C GLN A 155 -9.45 1.87 -9.91
N LEU A 156 -8.28 2.47 -10.16
CA LEU A 156 -7.62 2.37 -11.45
C LEU A 156 -7.21 0.91 -11.73
N PRO A 157 -7.43 0.40 -12.96
CA PRO A 157 -7.07 -0.95 -13.30
C PRO A 157 -5.56 -1.10 -13.53
N LYS A 158 -5.08 -2.35 -13.49
CA LYS A 158 -3.82 -2.72 -14.11
C LYS A 158 -3.99 -2.61 -15.64
N ASP A 159 -3.54 -1.51 -16.23
CA ASP A 159 -3.63 -1.20 -17.66
C ASP A 159 -2.34 -1.47 -18.45
N ASP A 160 -1.23 -1.75 -17.77
CA ASP A 160 0.05 -2.17 -18.35
C ASP A 160 0.63 -3.41 -17.64
N GLU A 161 1.72 -4.00 -18.15
CA GLU A 161 2.31 -5.23 -17.59
C GLU A 161 2.95 -5.03 -16.20
N GLU A 162 3.59 -3.88 -16.00
CA GLU A 162 4.25 -3.48 -14.75
C GLU A 162 3.26 -3.00 -13.71
N GLY A 163 2.02 -2.65 -14.08
CA GLY A 163 1.00 -2.17 -13.15
C GLY A 163 1.34 -0.81 -12.57
N THR A 164 1.52 0.18 -13.45
CA THR A 164 1.80 1.57 -13.09
C THR A 164 0.74 2.16 -12.15
N ASN A 165 -0.52 1.75 -12.27
CA ASN A 165 -1.63 2.32 -11.50
C ASN A 165 -2.08 1.49 -10.28
N VAL A 166 -1.41 0.38 -9.98
CA VAL A 166 -1.80 -0.54 -8.89
C VAL A 166 -0.63 -0.84 -7.98
N ASP A 167 -0.94 -1.37 -6.81
CA ASP A 167 0.09 -1.82 -5.86
C ASP A 167 0.79 -3.06 -6.38
N TYR A 168 2.00 -3.32 -5.89
CA TYR A 168 2.60 -4.65 -6.01
C TYR A 168 2.19 -5.47 -4.80
N HIS A 169 1.44 -6.54 -5.04
CA HIS A 169 1.06 -7.48 -4.01
C HIS A 169 2.17 -8.53 -3.84
N ILE A 170 2.82 -8.51 -2.68
CA ILE A 170 4.04 -9.28 -2.42
C ILE A 170 3.82 -10.19 -1.22
N GLY A 171 4.05 -11.49 -1.41
CA GLY A 171 4.01 -12.47 -0.32
C GLY A 171 5.40 -12.74 0.23
N ILE A 172 5.60 -12.45 1.51
CA ILE A 172 6.82 -12.80 2.25
C ILE A 172 6.52 -13.98 3.16
N GLY A 173 7.31 -15.03 3.06
CA GLY A 173 7.25 -16.17 3.97
C GLY A 173 8.51 -16.35 4.80
N PHE A 174 8.48 -17.30 5.72
CA PHE A 174 9.50 -17.46 6.75
C PHE A 174 10.16 -18.84 6.76
N ASP A 175 9.80 -19.71 5.81
CA ASP A 175 10.39 -21.04 5.63
C ASP A 175 11.45 -21.05 4.50
N LYS A 176 12.69 -21.41 4.87
CA LYS A 176 13.87 -21.40 3.98
C LYS A 176 13.83 -22.50 2.93
N ASP A 177 13.23 -23.65 3.25
CA ASP A 177 13.15 -24.78 2.32
C ASP A 177 12.14 -24.52 1.20
N THR A 178 11.00 -23.92 1.54
CA THR A 178 10.03 -23.39 0.57
C THR A 178 10.68 -22.33 -0.30
N ALA A 179 11.42 -21.39 0.28
CA ALA A 179 12.16 -20.37 -0.48
C ALA A 179 13.15 -21.00 -1.47
N LYS A 180 13.91 -22.02 -1.03
CA LYS A 180 14.82 -22.77 -1.90
C LYS A 180 14.06 -23.42 -3.07
N ARG A 181 12.94 -24.08 -2.80
CA ARG A 181 12.12 -24.71 -3.84
C ARG A 181 11.64 -23.69 -4.86
N LEU A 182 11.27 -22.48 -4.45
CA LEU A 182 10.84 -21.42 -5.36
C LEU A 182 11.98 -20.87 -6.21
N ARG A 183 13.21 -20.79 -5.68
CA ARG A 183 14.40 -20.45 -6.51
C ARG A 183 14.65 -21.51 -7.59
N ASP A 184 14.46 -22.78 -7.24
CA ASP A 184 14.66 -23.89 -8.17
C ASP A 184 13.51 -24.03 -9.17
N HIS A 185 12.31 -23.50 -8.83
CA HIS A 185 11.06 -23.63 -9.59
C HIS A 185 10.24 -22.31 -9.62
N PRO A 186 10.76 -21.22 -10.21
CA PRO A 186 10.09 -19.92 -10.21
C PRO A 186 8.76 -19.92 -10.99
N GLU A 187 8.55 -20.88 -11.89
CA GLU A 187 7.30 -21.06 -12.64
C GLU A 187 6.08 -21.32 -11.75
N LEU A 188 6.29 -21.82 -10.52
CA LEU A 188 5.22 -22.07 -9.54
C LEU A 188 4.52 -20.78 -9.12
N VAL A 189 5.19 -19.64 -9.24
CA VAL A 189 4.72 -18.33 -8.74
C VAL A 189 4.80 -17.23 -9.79
N LYS A 190 4.93 -17.62 -11.07
CA LYS A 190 5.09 -16.69 -12.20
C LYS A 190 3.94 -15.67 -12.33
N ASN A 191 2.73 -16.02 -11.88
CA ASN A 191 1.61 -15.09 -11.85
C ASN A 191 0.62 -15.46 -10.74
N LYS A 192 -0.26 -14.53 -10.38
CA LYS A 192 -1.29 -14.72 -9.33
C LYS A 192 -2.06 -16.04 -9.42
N LYS A 193 -2.36 -16.53 -10.63
CA LYS A 193 -3.16 -17.75 -10.83
C LYS A 193 -2.38 -19.04 -10.57
N SER A 194 -1.05 -19.00 -10.63
CA SER A 194 -0.21 -20.18 -10.40
C SER A 194 0.11 -20.43 -8.93
N ILE A 195 -0.06 -19.42 -8.07
CA ILE A 195 0.42 -19.44 -6.69
C ILE A 195 -0.30 -20.53 -5.89
N PRO A 196 0.42 -21.56 -5.39
CA PRO A 196 -0.19 -22.60 -4.59
C PRO A 196 -0.83 -22.03 -3.34
N LYS A 197 -2.06 -22.48 -3.02
CA LYS A 197 -2.77 -22.00 -1.82
C LYS A 197 -1.96 -22.11 -0.52
N PRO A 198 -1.26 -23.23 -0.22
CA PRO A 198 -0.45 -23.31 0.99
C PRO A 198 0.66 -22.25 1.06
N LEU A 199 1.15 -21.79 -0.09
CA LEU A 199 2.15 -20.73 -0.14
C LEU A 199 1.56 -19.39 0.27
N GLN A 200 0.37 -19.05 -0.24
CA GLN A 200 -0.35 -17.83 0.16
C GLN A 200 -0.67 -17.88 1.65
N GLN A 201 -1.20 -19.01 2.15
CA GLN A 201 -1.55 -19.20 3.57
C GLN A 201 -0.36 -19.06 4.52
N ALA A 202 0.86 -19.28 4.03
CA ALA A 202 2.10 -19.14 4.80
C ALA A 202 2.79 -17.78 4.58
N SER A 203 2.18 -16.86 3.84
CA SER A 203 2.75 -15.55 3.51
C SER A 203 2.06 -14.43 4.28
N VAL A 204 2.88 -13.51 4.79
CA VAL A 204 2.45 -12.16 5.17
C VAL A 204 2.53 -11.28 3.93
N ILE A 205 1.57 -10.36 3.80
CA ILE A 205 1.51 -9.45 2.66
C ILE A 205 2.32 -8.20 2.97
N VAL A 206 3.07 -7.74 1.98
CA VAL A 206 3.66 -6.40 1.94
C VAL A 206 3.31 -5.78 0.59
N GLU A 207 3.11 -4.47 0.52
CA GLU A 207 2.67 -3.84 -0.73
C GLU A 207 3.45 -2.57 -1.06
N MET A 208 3.87 -2.45 -2.33
CA MET A 208 4.51 -1.24 -2.86
C MET A 208 3.48 -0.43 -3.66
N THR A 209 3.16 0.76 -3.19
CA THR A 209 2.15 1.59 -3.86
C THR A 209 2.73 2.32 -5.07
N PRO A 210 1.92 2.59 -6.11
CA PRO A 210 2.37 3.40 -7.24
C PRO A 210 2.81 4.80 -6.79
N HIS A 211 2.11 5.35 -5.80
CA HIS A 211 2.42 6.65 -5.21
C HIS A 211 3.82 6.67 -4.59
N PHE A 212 4.18 5.66 -3.79
CA PHE A 212 5.51 5.58 -3.17
C PHE A 212 6.61 5.33 -4.19
N ARG A 213 6.41 4.37 -5.11
CA ARG A 213 7.36 4.02 -6.17
C ARG A 213 7.72 5.24 -7.03
N PHE A 214 6.74 6.07 -7.35
CA PHE A 214 6.96 7.28 -8.11
C PHE A 214 7.75 8.34 -7.35
N HIS A 215 7.43 8.57 -6.07
CA HIS A 215 8.04 9.67 -5.29
C HIS A 215 9.47 9.40 -4.85
N PHE A 216 9.79 8.17 -4.45
CA PHE A 216 11.09 7.85 -3.83
C PHE A 216 11.99 7.00 -4.73
N GLU A 217 11.41 6.15 -5.57
CA GLU A 217 12.16 5.11 -6.28
C GLU A 217 12.32 5.39 -7.78
N ASN A 218 11.74 6.48 -8.31
CA ASN A 218 11.84 6.89 -9.72
C ASN A 218 11.60 5.73 -10.72
N ASP A 219 10.56 4.93 -10.47
CA ASP A 219 10.15 3.76 -11.27
C ASP A 219 11.16 2.59 -11.34
N ILE A 220 12.17 2.58 -10.46
CA ILE A 220 13.19 1.51 -10.43
C ILE A 220 12.62 0.23 -9.82
N TRP A 221 11.68 0.35 -8.89
CA TRP A 221 10.92 -0.79 -8.38
C TRP A 221 9.92 -1.28 -9.42
N THR A 222 10.30 -2.35 -10.11
CA THR A 222 9.49 -3.06 -11.11
C THR A 222 9.10 -4.45 -10.60
N VAL A 223 8.00 -4.99 -11.12
CA VAL A 223 7.62 -6.38 -10.81
C VAL A 223 8.67 -7.35 -11.33
N ASP A 224 9.29 -7.06 -12.47
CA ASP A 224 10.37 -7.88 -13.01
C ASP A 224 11.55 -7.99 -12.04
N ASN A 225 11.97 -6.90 -11.39
CA ASN A 225 13.03 -6.93 -10.37
C ASN A 225 12.61 -7.73 -9.13
N LEU A 226 11.37 -7.57 -8.66
CA LEU A 226 10.82 -8.43 -7.59
C LEU A 226 10.84 -9.90 -7.98
N GLN A 227 10.46 -10.23 -9.22
CA GLN A 227 10.41 -11.62 -9.68
C GLN A 227 11.80 -12.26 -9.75
N LYS A 228 12.86 -11.49 -10.09
CA LYS A 228 14.26 -11.96 -9.99
C LYS A 228 14.67 -12.30 -8.55
N ALA A 229 14.03 -11.68 -7.55
CA ALA A 229 14.31 -11.92 -6.15
C ALA A 229 13.53 -13.11 -5.55
N ILE A 230 12.66 -13.79 -6.32
CA ILE A 230 11.85 -14.90 -5.80
C ILE A 230 12.74 -15.98 -5.15
N GLY A 231 12.34 -16.37 -3.95
CA GLY A 231 13.02 -17.30 -3.07
C GLY A 231 14.29 -16.75 -2.42
N ARG A 232 14.74 -15.52 -2.71
CA ARG A 232 15.83 -14.88 -1.97
C ARG A 232 15.32 -14.36 -0.63
N GLN A 233 16.24 -14.27 0.34
CA GLN A 233 15.96 -13.64 1.62
C GLN A 233 15.88 -12.14 1.38
N VAL A 234 14.88 -11.50 1.97
CA VAL A 234 14.61 -10.08 1.81
C VAL A 234 14.43 -9.43 3.18
N ARG A 235 14.81 -8.16 3.25
CA ARG A 235 14.53 -7.26 4.37
C ARG A 235 13.60 -6.18 3.83
N VAL A 236 12.37 -6.18 4.33
CA VAL A 236 11.33 -5.24 3.93
C VAL A 236 11.08 -4.30 5.09
N VAL A 237 11.17 -3.00 4.85
CA VAL A 237 10.79 -1.95 5.80
C VAL A 237 9.53 -1.29 5.29
N GLY A 238 8.56 -1.05 6.15
CA GLY A 238 7.34 -0.34 5.79
C GLY A 238 6.45 -0.07 6.99
N GLN A 239 5.40 0.70 6.75
CA GLN A 239 4.40 1.01 7.76
C GLN A 239 3.55 -0.22 8.08
N LEU A 240 3.44 -0.57 9.35
CA LEU A 240 2.55 -1.64 9.80
C LEU A 240 1.10 -1.15 9.76
N ILE A 241 0.21 -1.91 9.12
CA ILE A 241 -1.22 -1.63 9.04
C ILE A 241 -2.04 -2.92 9.13
N LEU A 242 -3.20 -2.86 9.78
CA LEU A 242 -4.22 -3.91 9.68
C LEU A 242 -5.05 -3.69 8.42
N ASP A 243 -4.95 -4.56 7.42
CA ASP A 243 -5.90 -4.54 6.32
C ASP A 243 -7.24 -5.12 6.77
N SER A 244 -8.07 -4.24 7.32
CA SER A 244 -9.39 -4.58 7.84
C SER A 244 -10.37 -5.12 6.80
N GLU A 245 -10.09 -4.95 5.50
CA GLU A 245 -10.88 -5.60 4.46
C GLU A 245 -10.67 -7.11 4.43
N HIS A 246 -9.53 -7.56 4.96
CA HIS A 246 -9.10 -8.95 4.97
C HIS A 246 -9.09 -9.59 6.36
N TYR A 247 -9.41 -8.84 7.42
CA TYR A 247 -9.59 -9.34 8.78
C TYR A 247 -10.91 -10.12 8.94
N THR A 248 -10.95 -11.32 8.35
CA THR A 248 -12.04 -12.29 8.46
C THR A 248 -11.46 -13.71 8.50
N SER A 249 -12.06 -14.65 9.24
CA SER A 249 -11.57 -16.04 9.33
C SER A 249 -11.49 -16.76 7.97
N GLY A 250 -12.28 -16.31 7.01
CA GLY A 250 -12.28 -16.83 5.65
C GLY A 250 -11.09 -16.38 4.80
N GLN A 251 -10.29 -15.40 5.26
CA GLN A 251 -9.18 -14.80 4.52
C GLN A 251 -7.89 -14.80 5.32
N ASP A 252 -7.96 -14.44 6.60
CA ASP A 252 -6.85 -14.47 7.56
C ASP A 252 -6.76 -15.86 8.24
N CYS A 253 -5.61 -16.51 8.07
CA CYS A 253 -5.35 -17.83 8.62
C CYS A 253 -5.01 -17.81 10.12
N ALA A 254 -4.55 -16.69 10.69
CA ALA A 254 -4.22 -16.59 12.12
C ALA A 254 -5.47 -16.73 13.00
N ILE A 255 -6.61 -16.24 12.52
CA ILE A 255 -7.91 -16.31 13.23
C ILE A 255 -8.84 -17.40 12.68
N ALA A 256 -8.34 -18.31 11.84
CA ALA A 256 -9.14 -19.38 11.24
C ALA A 256 -9.55 -20.43 12.30
N GLY A 257 -10.76 -20.30 12.83
CA GLY A 257 -11.28 -21.17 13.89
C GLY A 257 -11.77 -22.54 13.40
N THR A 258 -12.31 -22.63 12.19
CA THR A 258 -12.93 -23.87 11.67
C THR A 258 -12.12 -24.54 10.56
N SER A 259 -12.47 -25.78 10.22
CA SER A 259 -11.90 -26.47 9.04
C SER A 259 -12.32 -25.80 7.71
N SER A 260 -13.47 -25.12 7.68
CA SER A 260 -13.89 -24.37 6.49
C SER A 260 -13.03 -23.12 6.34
N ASP A 261 -12.82 -22.38 7.43
CA ASP A 261 -11.96 -21.20 7.48
C ASP A 261 -10.55 -21.53 6.99
N ARG A 262 -9.94 -22.60 7.52
CA ARG A 262 -8.60 -23.04 7.08
C ARG A 262 -8.54 -23.44 5.61
N LYS A 263 -9.65 -23.84 5.00
CA LYS A 263 -9.73 -24.14 3.57
C LYS A 263 -9.98 -22.90 2.72
N SER A 264 -10.52 -21.81 3.28
CA SER A 264 -10.80 -20.57 2.55
C SER A 264 -9.71 -19.52 2.75
N CYS A 265 -9.15 -19.39 3.95
CA CYS A 265 -8.11 -18.43 4.29
C CYS A 265 -6.93 -18.54 3.31
N TRP A 266 -6.29 -17.41 3.06
CA TRP A 266 -5.31 -17.31 1.98
C TRP A 266 -4.12 -16.43 2.33
N ARG A 267 -4.13 -15.71 3.45
CA ARG A 267 -2.98 -14.96 3.96
C ARG A 267 -2.70 -15.40 5.39
N ALA A 268 -1.44 -15.37 5.80
CA ALA A 268 -1.06 -15.81 7.14
C ALA A 268 -1.59 -14.86 8.23
N SER A 269 -1.67 -13.56 7.92
CA SER A 269 -2.08 -12.48 8.81
C SER A 269 -2.85 -11.42 8.02
N ALA A 270 -3.77 -10.70 8.66
CA ALA A 270 -4.38 -9.50 8.08
C ALA A 270 -3.51 -8.24 8.26
N TRP A 271 -2.50 -8.30 9.12
CA TRP A 271 -1.48 -7.26 9.24
C TRP A 271 -0.49 -7.33 8.08
N GLU A 272 -0.14 -6.17 7.53
CA GLU A 272 0.76 -6.01 6.39
C GLU A 272 1.76 -4.87 6.60
N LEU A 273 2.82 -4.85 5.80
CA LEU A 273 3.68 -3.66 5.65
C LEU A 273 3.25 -2.91 4.38
N HIS A 274 2.58 -1.77 4.56
CA HIS A 274 1.98 -0.98 3.49
C HIS A 274 1.87 0.51 3.91
N PRO A 275 2.52 1.42 3.18
CA PRO A 275 3.40 1.16 2.03
C PRO A 275 4.74 0.58 2.47
N VAL A 276 5.35 -0.22 1.59
CA VAL A 276 6.77 -0.58 1.69
C VAL A 276 7.61 0.66 1.44
N GLU A 277 8.52 0.94 2.37
CA GLU A 277 9.42 2.10 2.37
C GLU A 277 10.84 1.72 1.91
N ARG A 278 11.27 0.47 2.15
CA ARG A 278 12.56 -0.05 1.69
C ARG A 278 12.45 -1.53 1.38
N PHE A 279 13.06 -1.98 0.29
CA PHE A 279 13.09 -3.38 -0.08
C PHE A 279 14.50 -3.82 -0.46
N GLN A 280 15.12 -4.58 0.44
CA GLN A 280 16.49 -5.06 0.28
C GLN A 280 16.51 -6.57 0.08
N VAL A 281 17.48 -7.04 -0.69
CA VAL A 281 17.68 -8.45 -1.02
C VAL A 281 19.04 -8.91 -0.52
N CYS A 282 19.08 -10.09 0.10
CA CYS A 282 20.30 -10.64 0.66
C CYS A 282 21.28 -11.04 -0.45
N ASN A 283 22.47 -10.43 -0.49
CA ASN A 283 23.51 -10.64 -1.50
C ASN A 283 24.44 -11.83 -1.19
N LYS A 284 24.31 -12.45 -0.02
CA LYS A 284 25.11 -13.63 0.31
C LYS A 284 24.69 -14.84 -0.53
N SER A 285 25.68 -15.60 -1.01
CA SER A 285 25.46 -16.88 -1.69
C SER A 285 24.74 -17.92 -0.83
N THR A 286 24.87 -17.82 0.51
CA THR A 286 24.15 -18.66 1.48
C THR A 286 22.69 -18.26 1.66
N ASN A 287 22.29 -17.09 1.16
CA ASN A 287 20.97 -16.49 1.33
C ASN A 287 20.58 -16.42 2.82
N ASP A 288 21.53 -15.96 3.63
CA ASP A 288 21.49 -15.94 5.09
C ASP A 288 22.20 -14.68 5.61
N CYS A 289 21.55 -13.55 5.39
CA CYS A 289 21.91 -12.24 5.89
C CYS A 289 21.34 -12.05 7.31
N GLY A 290 22.09 -11.31 8.14
CA GLY A 290 21.62 -10.93 9.46
C GLY A 290 20.45 -9.94 9.37
N ARG A 291 19.63 -9.84 10.42
CA ARG A 291 18.43 -8.98 10.39
C ARG A 291 18.72 -7.48 10.28
N GLU A 292 19.87 -7.06 10.81
CA GLU A 292 20.29 -5.67 10.83
C GLU A 292 20.78 -5.22 9.45
N GLU A 293 20.73 -3.92 9.21
CA GLU A 293 21.32 -3.32 8.01
C GLU A 293 22.83 -3.57 7.96
N SER A 294 23.33 -3.93 6.78
CA SER A 294 24.75 -4.23 6.55
C SER A 294 25.03 -4.28 5.06
N THR A 295 26.30 -4.36 4.68
CA THR A 295 26.73 -4.52 3.28
C THR A 295 26.33 -5.86 2.65
N ASP A 296 25.78 -6.79 3.44
CA ASP A 296 25.23 -8.04 2.91
C ASP A 296 23.86 -7.84 2.26
N TRP A 297 23.17 -6.74 2.57
CA TRP A 297 21.93 -6.32 1.95
C TRP A 297 22.24 -5.40 0.76
N ILE A 298 21.58 -5.64 -0.36
CA ILE A 298 21.57 -4.72 -1.51
C ILE A 298 20.15 -4.27 -1.77
N GLU A 299 19.99 -3.06 -2.28
CA GLU A 299 18.68 -2.57 -2.72
C GLU A 299 18.14 -3.42 -3.88
N LEU A 300 16.82 -3.49 -4.02
CA LEU A 300 16.14 -4.28 -5.05
C LEU A 300 16.60 -3.94 -6.48
N ASP A 301 16.98 -2.69 -6.71
CA ASP A 301 17.45 -2.17 -7.99
C ASP A 301 18.83 -2.68 -8.40
N SER A 302 19.58 -3.21 -7.45
CA SER A 302 20.96 -3.66 -7.62
C SER A 302 21.05 -5.14 -8.05
N LEU A 303 19.92 -5.73 -8.45
CA LEU A 303 19.75 -7.14 -8.86
C LEU A 303 20.09 -7.44 -10.31
#